data_AF-A0A956AVV1-F1
#
_entry.id   AF-A0A956AVV1-F1
#
_cell.length_a   1.000
_cell.length_b   1.000
_cell.length_c   1.000
_cell.angle_alpha   90.00
_cell.angle_beta   90.00
_cell.angle_gamma   90.00
#
_symmetry.space_group_name_H-M   'P 1'
#
loop_
_entity.id
_entity.type
_entity.pdbx_description
1 polymer ?
#
loop_
_entity_poly.entity_id
_entity_poly.type
_entity_poly.pdbx_seq_one_letter_code
_entity_poly.pdbx_strand_id
1 'polypeptide(L)'
;MLHVGFTPAAERAGIYRGLLGDFDGDPANDLRLADGSALAVDPLAGELLYGPFRAAWRAVDHGRLFEDRPGEGPGAFDRDDFPGELANLQGFDDEARALARAVCVDAGVRDEDRRLDECTLDVVCTGDPAAARPFVDQGAPALAPPVEGAPPGPDPSVEGCVAEGRHRVNAQRPQGWHDCPADCFEAEPSIWGTDVYTDDSKICAAAIHAGRLPADQAGRVYLEHRPGQDAYEGSVRNGVTSRAYGHWGDSFGFVDGP
;
A
#
# COMPACT_ATOMS: atom_id res chain seq x y z
N MET A 1 11.78 -10.76 23.63
CA MET A 1 10.99 -10.29 22.47
C MET A 1 10.90 -11.45 21.51
N LEU A 2 9.69 -11.97 21.23
CA LEU A 2 9.48 -13.02 20.24
C LEU A 2 9.31 -12.33 18.89
N HIS A 3 10.18 -12.64 17.93
CA HIS A 3 10.06 -12.17 16.55
C HIS A 3 9.49 -13.33 15.74
N VAL A 4 8.26 -13.20 15.28
CA VAL A 4 7.61 -14.20 14.40
C VAL A 4 7.60 -13.60 13.00
N GLY A 5 8.38 -14.19 12.09
CA GLY A 5 8.32 -13.89 10.66
C GLY A 5 7.47 -14.94 9.96
N PHE A 6 6.65 -14.49 9.01
CA PHE A 6 5.90 -15.37 8.13
C PHE A 6 6.16 -14.96 6.69
N THR A 7 6.57 -15.91 5.86
CA THR A 7 6.76 -15.72 4.42
C THR A 7 6.13 -16.91 3.72
N PRO A 8 5.01 -16.73 3.01
CA PRO A 8 4.40 -17.84 2.29
C PRO A 8 5.24 -18.24 1.07
N ALA A 9 5.03 -19.46 0.59
CA ALA A 9 5.54 -19.85 -0.72
C ALA A 9 4.89 -18.99 -1.81
N ALA A 10 5.66 -18.54 -2.81
CA ALA A 10 5.19 -17.62 -3.84
C ALA A 10 3.95 -18.13 -4.59
N GLU A 11 3.87 -19.43 -4.83
CA GLU A 11 2.72 -20.12 -5.45
C GLU A 11 1.41 -20.04 -4.64
N ARG A 12 1.47 -19.54 -3.40
CA ARG A 12 0.34 -19.41 -2.48
C ARG A 12 -0.02 -17.95 -2.18
N ALA A 13 0.69 -16.99 -2.76
CA ALA A 13 0.32 -15.57 -2.74
C ALA A 13 -1.11 -15.37 -3.28
N GLY A 14 -1.87 -14.45 -2.68
CA GLY A 14 -3.28 -14.18 -3.02
C GLY A 14 -4.29 -15.25 -2.53
N ILE A 15 -3.82 -16.35 -1.94
CA ILE A 15 -4.69 -17.42 -1.41
C ILE A 15 -4.93 -17.24 0.09
N TYR A 16 -3.97 -16.65 0.81
CA TYR A 16 -4.09 -16.42 2.23
C TYR A 16 -5.10 -15.33 2.52
N ARG A 17 -5.69 -15.38 3.71
CA ARG A 17 -6.45 -14.28 4.28
C ARG A 17 -6.21 -14.30 5.78
N GLY A 18 -6.06 -13.13 6.38
CA GLY A 18 -5.85 -13.04 7.82
C GLY A 18 -5.26 -11.70 8.22
N LEU A 19 -4.72 -11.68 9.44
CA LEU A 19 -4.09 -10.50 10.03
C LEU A 19 -2.92 -9.94 9.21
N LEU A 20 -2.31 -10.76 8.35
CA LEU A 20 -1.13 -10.39 7.54
C LEU A 20 -1.46 -10.18 6.05
N GLY A 21 -2.75 -10.14 5.68
CA GLY A 21 -3.16 -10.01 4.29
C GLY A 21 -3.07 -11.30 3.49
N ASP A 22 -3.00 -11.17 2.16
CA ASP A 22 -2.98 -12.29 1.21
C ASP A 22 -1.63 -12.48 0.51
N PHE A 23 -0.70 -11.53 0.70
CA PHE A 23 0.64 -11.54 0.14
C PHE A 23 0.67 -11.48 -1.39
N ASP A 24 -0.33 -10.85 -2.02
CA ASP A 24 -0.40 -10.64 -3.47
C ASP A 24 0.56 -9.57 -4.00
N GLY A 25 1.18 -8.79 -3.10
CA GLY A 25 2.10 -7.70 -3.44
C GLY A 25 1.45 -6.31 -3.46
N ASP A 26 0.14 -6.21 -3.26
CA ASP A 26 -0.62 -4.96 -3.15
C ASP A 26 -1.04 -4.65 -1.69
N PRO A 27 -0.23 -3.87 -0.95
CA PRO A 27 -0.53 -3.54 0.44
C PRO A 27 -1.80 -2.71 0.62
N ALA A 28 -2.33 -2.10 -0.45
CA ALA A 28 -3.56 -1.32 -0.37
C ALA A 28 -4.80 -2.18 -0.13
N ASN A 29 -4.67 -3.50 -0.28
CA ASN A 29 -5.78 -4.43 -0.24
C ASN A 29 -5.63 -5.52 0.85
N ASP A 30 -4.53 -5.52 1.59
CA ASP A 30 -4.23 -6.53 2.63
C ASP A 30 -5.19 -6.52 3.82
N LEU A 31 -5.66 -5.35 4.24
CA LEU A 31 -6.55 -5.23 5.41
C LEU A 31 -8.01 -5.52 5.02
N ARG A 32 -8.38 -6.80 5.05
CA ARG A 32 -9.74 -7.28 4.77
C ARG A 32 -10.39 -7.90 5.99
N LEU A 33 -11.69 -7.73 6.14
CA LEU A 33 -12.51 -8.52 7.05
C LEU A 33 -12.62 -9.97 6.55
N ALA A 34 -13.05 -10.88 7.42
CA ALA A 34 -13.19 -12.30 7.11
C ALA A 34 -14.18 -12.57 5.95
N ASP A 35 -15.15 -11.68 5.73
CA ASP A 35 -16.08 -11.74 4.60
C ASP A 35 -15.49 -11.24 3.27
N GLY A 36 -14.25 -10.75 3.28
CA GLY A 36 -13.52 -10.23 2.12
C GLY A 36 -13.61 -8.72 1.92
N SER A 37 -14.43 -8.02 2.71
CA SER A 37 -14.55 -6.55 2.67
C SER A 37 -13.22 -5.88 3.01
N ALA A 38 -12.71 -5.01 2.14
CA ALA A 38 -11.50 -4.23 2.40
C ALA A 38 -11.78 -3.07 3.37
N LEU A 39 -10.83 -2.77 4.24
CA LEU A 39 -10.84 -1.59 5.10
C LEU A 39 -10.09 -0.44 4.44
N ALA A 40 -10.56 0.79 4.69
CA ALA A 40 -9.85 1.99 4.27
C ALA A 40 -8.57 2.15 5.11
N VAL A 41 -7.42 2.21 4.43
CA VAL A 41 -6.09 2.25 5.08
C VAL A 41 -5.38 3.61 4.96
N ASP A 42 -6.04 4.60 4.35
CA ASP A 42 -5.49 5.93 4.14
C ASP A 42 -6.50 7.04 4.55
N PRO A 43 -6.40 7.56 5.79
CA PRO A 43 -5.60 7.01 6.89
C PRO A 43 -6.30 5.79 7.52
N LEU A 44 -5.52 4.80 7.95
CA LEU A 44 -6.05 3.69 8.73
C LEU A 44 -6.46 4.20 10.11
N ALA A 45 -7.76 4.29 10.35
CA ALA A 45 -8.28 4.63 11.68
C ALA A 45 -8.07 3.47 12.65
N GLY A 46 -7.46 3.73 13.81
CA GLY A 46 -7.25 2.71 14.83
C GLY A 46 -8.55 2.05 15.31
N GLU A 47 -9.67 2.78 15.32
CA GLU A 47 -10.99 2.23 15.61
C GLU A 47 -11.41 1.12 14.63
N LEU A 48 -11.03 1.24 13.35
CA LEU A 48 -11.29 0.19 12.34
C LEU A 48 -10.39 -1.04 12.59
N LEU A 49 -9.13 -0.80 12.97
CA LEU A 49 -8.15 -1.85 13.23
C LEU A 49 -8.46 -2.65 14.51
N TYR A 50 -8.75 -1.96 15.61
CA TYR A 50 -8.99 -2.59 16.92
C TYR A 50 -10.46 -2.95 17.17
N GLY A 51 -11.38 -2.45 16.35
CA GLY A 51 -12.79 -2.84 16.33
C GLY A 51 -13.09 -3.95 15.33
N PRO A 52 -13.66 -3.63 14.14
CA PRO A 52 -14.16 -4.62 13.20
C PRO A 52 -13.08 -5.55 12.63
N PHE A 53 -11.87 -5.06 12.35
CA PHE A 53 -10.78 -5.91 11.82
C PHE A 53 -10.35 -6.96 12.83
N ARG A 54 -10.02 -6.54 14.05
CA ARG A 54 -9.70 -7.43 15.16
C ARG A 54 -10.81 -8.46 15.36
N ALA A 55 -12.06 -8.03 15.43
CA ALA A 55 -13.20 -8.91 15.66
C ALA A 55 -13.34 -9.98 14.56
N ALA A 56 -13.12 -9.60 13.30
CA ALA A 56 -13.23 -10.53 12.17
C ALA A 56 -12.18 -11.65 12.16
N TRP A 57 -11.01 -11.41 12.76
CA TRP A 57 -9.89 -12.37 12.76
C TRP A 57 -9.60 -13.00 14.13
N ARG A 58 -10.51 -12.85 15.11
CA ARG A 58 -10.39 -13.59 16.37
C ARG A 58 -10.49 -15.08 16.09
N ALA A 59 -9.59 -15.84 16.72
CA ALA A 59 -9.65 -17.28 16.71
C ALA A 59 -10.86 -17.73 17.56
N VAL A 60 -12.05 -17.83 16.97
CA VAL A 60 -13.25 -18.33 17.65
C VAL A 60 -13.29 -19.86 17.62
N ASP A 61 -14.16 -20.48 18.45
CA ASP A 61 -14.28 -21.94 18.59
C ASP A 61 -14.64 -22.72 17.30
N HIS A 62 -14.96 -22.01 16.21
CA HIS A 62 -15.36 -22.59 14.94
C HIS A 62 -14.17 -22.84 13.97
N GLY A 63 -13.23 -23.74 14.34
CA GLY A 63 -12.20 -24.23 13.40
C GLY A 63 -10.77 -24.34 13.92
N ARG A 64 -10.58 -24.20 15.23
CA ARG A 64 -9.26 -24.34 15.88
C ARG A 64 -8.85 -25.81 16.04
N LEU A 65 -7.58 -26.08 15.79
CA LEU A 65 -6.95 -27.41 15.95
C LEU A 65 -6.21 -27.58 17.29
N PHE A 66 -6.22 -26.54 18.13
CA PHE A 66 -5.58 -26.56 19.43
C PHE A 66 -6.55 -27.13 20.48
N GLU A 67 -6.01 -27.87 21.46
CA GLU A 67 -6.75 -28.26 22.65
C GLU A 67 -6.57 -27.19 23.73
N ASP A 68 -7.67 -26.73 24.34
CA ASP A 68 -7.58 -25.81 25.48
C ASP A 68 -7.52 -26.57 26.80
N ARG A 69 -6.89 -25.94 27.79
CA ARG A 69 -7.14 -26.31 29.19
C ARG A 69 -8.52 -25.79 29.62
N PRO A 70 -9.14 -26.41 30.64
CA PRO A 70 -10.39 -25.91 31.21
C PRO A 70 -10.26 -24.43 31.62
N GLY A 71 -11.08 -23.57 31.01
CA GLY A 71 -11.08 -22.13 31.28
C GLY A 71 -10.06 -21.29 30.50
N GLU A 72 -9.25 -21.88 29.61
CA GLU A 72 -8.23 -21.18 28.81
C GLU A 72 -8.61 -21.06 27.31
N GLY A 73 -9.89 -20.94 27.00
CA GLY A 73 -10.36 -20.77 25.61
C GLY A 73 -10.27 -19.35 25.07
N PRO A 74 -10.57 -19.11 23.78
CA PRO A 74 -10.41 -17.80 23.13
C PRO A 74 -11.05 -16.62 23.87
N GLY A 75 -12.24 -16.80 24.44
CA GLY A 75 -12.92 -15.76 25.21
C GLY A 75 -12.33 -15.48 26.60
N ALA A 76 -11.41 -16.31 27.09
CA ALA A 76 -10.78 -16.12 28.41
C ALA A 76 -9.66 -15.07 28.38
N PHE A 77 -9.09 -14.81 27.21
CA PHE A 77 -7.99 -13.84 27.02
C PHE A 77 -8.40 -12.63 26.18
N ASP A 78 -9.51 -12.71 25.44
CA ASP A 78 -10.03 -11.61 24.66
C ASP A 78 -10.61 -10.49 25.55
N ARG A 79 -9.97 -9.33 25.50
CA ARG A 79 -10.48 -8.11 26.14
C ARG A 79 -11.11 -7.20 25.10
N ASP A 80 -12.42 -7.08 25.10
CA ASP A 80 -13.13 -6.21 24.15
C ASP A 80 -12.79 -4.73 24.33
N ASP A 81 -12.45 -4.34 25.56
CA ASP A 81 -12.04 -3.00 25.95
C ASP A 81 -10.55 -2.70 25.69
N PHE A 82 -9.82 -3.62 25.05
CA PHE A 82 -8.40 -3.43 24.73
C PHE A 82 -8.17 -3.14 23.24
N PRO A 83 -7.29 -2.16 22.90
CA PRO A 83 -6.67 -1.19 23.80
C PRO A 83 -7.70 -0.17 24.29
N GLY A 84 -7.64 0.20 25.58
CA GLY A 84 -8.59 1.16 26.16
C GLY A 84 -8.42 2.58 25.63
N GLU A 85 -7.19 2.93 25.24
CA GLU A 85 -6.85 4.19 24.59
C GLU A 85 -5.71 3.93 23.59
N LEU A 86 -5.79 4.53 22.41
CA LEU A 86 -4.74 4.44 21.40
C LEU A 86 -3.62 5.41 21.74
N ALA A 87 -2.47 4.86 22.11
CA ALA A 87 -1.25 5.64 22.27
C ALA A 87 -0.93 6.36 20.95
N ASN A 88 -0.72 7.67 21.05
CA ASN A 88 -0.31 8.50 19.94
C ASN A 88 0.58 9.63 20.47
N LEU A 89 1.29 10.31 19.56
CA LEU A 89 2.24 11.35 19.93
C LEU A 89 1.59 12.51 20.70
N GLN A 90 0.31 12.81 20.50
CA GLN A 90 -0.36 13.91 21.21
C GLN A 90 -0.57 13.62 22.71
N GLY A 91 -0.36 12.37 23.14
CA GLY A 91 -0.36 12.01 24.57
C GLY A 91 0.90 12.42 25.33
N PHE A 92 1.93 12.93 24.64
CA PHE A 92 3.21 13.32 25.23
C PHE A 92 3.45 14.83 25.10
N ASP A 93 4.17 15.41 26.06
CA ASP A 93 4.56 16.82 26.00
C ASP A 93 5.55 17.11 24.86
N ASP A 94 5.62 18.38 24.46
CA ASP A 94 6.41 18.83 23.32
C ASP A 94 7.92 18.56 23.48
N GLU A 95 8.43 18.64 24.71
CA GLU A 95 9.84 18.43 25.00
C GLU A 95 10.22 16.96 24.86
N ALA A 96 9.42 16.06 25.45
CA ALA A 96 9.60 14.62 25.34
C ALA A 96 9.53 14.15 23.88
N ARG A 97 8.58 14.68 23.10
CA ARG A 97 8.49 14.41 21.66
C ARG A 97 9.70 14.90 20.90
N ALA A 98 10.16 16.13 21.16
CA ALA A 98 11.31 16.69 20.47
C ALA A 98 12.59 15.90 20.77
N LEU A 99 12.78 15.47 22.02
CA LEU A 99 13.91 14.63 22.43
C LEU A 99 13.86 13.25 21.75
N ALA A 100 12.70 12.59 21.74
CA ALA A 100 12.54 11.29 21.07
C ALA A 100 12.73 11.39 19.55
N ARG A 101 12.20 12.45 18.91
CA ARG A 101 12.37 12.70 17.47
C ARG A 101 13.85 12.91 17.14
N ALA A 102 14.59 13.64 17.98
CA ALA A 102 16.03 13.84 17.78
C ALA A 102 16.81 12.52 17.83
N VAL A 103 16.45 11.59 18.72
CA VAL A 103 17.04 10.24 18.76
C VAL A 103 16.79 9.48 17.46
N CYS A 104 15.57 9.53 16.92
CA CYS A 104 15.23 8.89 15.65
C CYS A 104 16.00 9.47 14.46
N VAL A 105 16.12 10.80 14.41
CA VAL A 105 16.91 11.49 13.37
C VAL A 105 18.39 11.13 13.47
N ASP A 106 18.97 11.13 14.67
CA ASP A 106 20.38 10.75 14.91
C ASP A 106 20.66 9.29 14.56
N ALA A 107 19.67 8.41 14.76
CA ALA A 107 19.73 7.02 14.35
C ALA A 107 19.69 6.82 12.82
N GLY A 108 19.36 7.86 12.04
CA GLY A 108 19.31 7.81 10.57
C GLY A 108 17.94 7.45 10.01
N VAL A 109 16.87 7.57 10.79
CA VAL A 109 15.49 7.48 10.28
C VAL A 109 15.24 8.69 9.38
N ARG A 110 14.90 8.43 8.11
CA ARG A 110 14.72 9.47 7.07
C ARG A 110 13.33 10.09 7.15
N ASP A 111 13.21 11.31 6.61
CA ASP A 111 12.02 12.18 6.62
C ASP A 111 10.90 11.67 5.69
N GLU A 112 10.40 10.47 5.96
CA GLU A 112 9.04 10.09 5.60
C GLU A 112 8.21 10.35 6.85
N ASP A 113 7.36 11.39 6.85
CA ASP A 113 6.67 11.92 8.05
C ASP A 113 6.08 10.80 8.93
N ARG A 114 5.47 9.79 8.28
CA ARG A 114 4.89 8.63 8.96
C ARG A 114 5.93 7.78 9.72
N ARG A 115 7.07 7.47 9.10
CA ARG A 115 8.10 6.58 9.68
C ARG A 115 8.86 7.26 10.81
N LEU A 116 9.07 8.56 10.69
CA LEU A 116 9.68 9.37 11.75
C LEU A 116 8.73 9.55 12.94
N ASP A 117 7.43 9.75 12.71
CA ASP A 117 6.43 9.82 13.78
C ASP A 117 6.25 8.48 14.50
N GLU A 118 6.22 7.36 13.78
CA GLU A 118 6.18 6.01 14.37
C GLU A 118 7.44 5.74 15.22
N CYS A 119 8.64 6.06 14.72
CA CYS A 119 9.87 5.95 15.52
C CYS A 119 9.81 6.83 16.77
N THR A 120 9.35 8.08 16.63
CA THR A 120 9.24 9.03 17.74
C THR A 120 8.31 8.47 18.82
N LEU A 121 7.20 7.85 18.43
CA LEU A 121 6.25 7.23 19.35
C LEU A 121 6.90 6.06 20.12
N ASP A 122 7.64 5.20 19.44
CA ASP A 122 8.30 4.05 20.07
C ASP A 122 9.38 4.49 21.07
N VAL A 123 10.22 5.46 20.70
CA VAL A 123 11.26 5.99 21.60
C VAL A 123 10.64 6.71 22.79
N VAL A 124 9.60 7.53 22.60
CA VAL A 124 8.99 8.29 23.72
C VAL A 124 8.18 7.38 24.65
N CYS A 125 7.48 6.36 24.13
CA CYS A 125 6.74 5.40 24.93
C CYS A 125 7.66 4.50 25.77
N THR A 126 8.81 4.10 25.22
CA THR A 126 9.73 3.16 25.87
C THR A 126 10.79 3.86 26.72
N GLY A 127 11.15 5.09 26.38
CA GLY A 127 12.32 5.78 26.92
C GLY A 127 13.65 5.13 26.49
N ASP A 128 13.63 4.20 25.53
CA ASP A 128 14.80 3.44 25.08
C ASP A 128 15.23 3.92 23.69
N PRO A 129 16.43 4.52 23.54
CA PRO A 129 16.93 4.94 22.23
C PRO A 129 17.16 3.76 21.28
N ALA A 130 17.31 2.51 21.79
CA ALA A 130 17.39 1.33 20.94
C ALA A 130 16.09 1.03 20.20
N ALA A 131 14.96 1.62 20.62
CA ALA A 131 13.69 1.52 19.92
C ALA A 131 13.73 2.20 18.53
N ALA A 132 14.71 3.06 18.25
CA ALA A 132 14.90 3.62 16.91
C ALA A 132 15.45 2.60 15.89
N ARG A 133 16.11 1.52 16.35
CA ARG A 133 16.84 0.57 15.48
C ARG A 133 16.00 -0.10 14.38
N PRO A 134 14.74 -0.51 14.61
CA PRO A 134 13.89 -1.10 13.56
C PRO A 134 13.51 -0.12 12.46
N PHE A 135 13.53 1.18 12.75
CA PHE A 135 13.13 2.25 11.84
C PHE A 135 14.27 2.73 10.94
N VAL A 136 15.52 2.47 11.35
CA VAL A 136 16.69 2.71 10.51
C VAL A 136 16.63 1.73 9.34
N ASP A 137 16.58 2.25 8.12
CA ASP A 137 16.77 1.44 6.92
C ASP A 137 18.14 0.76 7.02
N GLN A 138 18.16 -0.50 7.44
CA GLN A 138 18.99 -1.45 6.70
C GLN A 138 18.27 -1.54 5.37
N GLY A 139 18.74 -0.79 4.36
CA GLY A 139 18.07 -0.64 3.08
C GLY A 139 17.41 -1.95 2.68
N ALA A 140 16.11 -1.88 2.31
CA ALA A 140 15.18 -2.99 2.12
C ALA A 140 15.88 -4.35 2.14
N PRO A 141 15.57 -5.28 3.09
CA PRO A 141 16.32 -6.52 3.24
C PRO A 141 16.57 -7.08 1.86
N ALA A 142 17.86 -7.22 1.51
CA ALA A 142 18.24 -7.76 0.21
C ALA A 142 17.37 -8.99 0.02
N LEU A 143 16.53 -8.96 -1.02
CA LEU A 143 15.82 -10.15 -1.48
C LEU A 143 16.84 -11.27 -1.38
N ALA A 144 16.47 -12.35 -0.68
CA ALA A 144 17.35 -13.48 -0.46
C ALA A 144 18.13 -13.75 -1.76
N PRO A 145 19.46 -13.98 -1.70
CA PRO A 145 20.24 -14.23 -2.91
C PRO A 145 19.48 -15.26 -3.75
N PRO A 146 19.28 -14.99 -5.05
CA PRO A 146 18.38 -15.78 -5.88
C PRO A 146 18.67 -17.26 -5.67
N VAL A 147 17.63 -18.02 -5.31
CA VAL A 147 17.69 -19.48 -5.34
C VAL A 147 18.12 -19.86 -6.75
N GLU A 148 19.34 -20.36 -6.88
CA GLU A 148 19.88 -20.80 -8.17
C GLU A 148 18.90 -21.83 -8.77
N GLY A 149 18.23 -21.44 -9.86
CA GLY A 149 17.31 -22.30 -10.61
C GLY A 149 15.81 -22.05 -10.43
N ALA A 150 15.36 -21.06 -9.65
CA ALA A 150 13.97 -20.60 -9.73
C ALA A 150 13.78 -19.72 -10.99
N PRO A 151 12.74 -19.92 -11.83
CA PRO A 151 12.42 -18.96 -12.88
C PRO A 151 12.16 -17.59 -12.23
N PRO A 152 12.72 -16.48 -12.76
CA PRO A 152 12.47 -15.17 -12.18
C PRO A 152 10.96 -14.92 -12.17
N GLY A 153 10.43 -14.54 -11.00
CA GLY A 153 9.10 -13.92 -10.94
C GLY A 153 9.09 -12.65 -11.81
N PRO A 154 7.90 -12.15 -12.21
CA PRO A 154 7.84 -10.92 -12.99
C PRO A 154 8.57 -9.80 -12.23
N ASP A 155 9.41 -9.07 -12.96
CA ASP A 155 10.20 -7.97 -12.41
C ASP A 155 9.24 -6.88 -11.90
N PRO A 156 9.32 -6.43 -10.63
CA PRO A 156 8.42 -5.41 -10.08
C PRO A 156 8.52 -4.06 -10.82
N SER A 157 9.60 -3.82 -11.58
CA SER A 157 9.66 -2.68 -12.52
C SER A 157 8.69 -2.85 -13.69
N VAL A 158 8.43 -4.08 -14.15
CA VAL A 158 7.48 -4.37 -15.22
C VAL A 158 6.04 -4.17 -14.73
N GLU A 159 5.72 -4.55 -13.49
CA GLU A 159 4.36 -4.37 -12.92
C GLU A 159 3.95 -2.89 -12.82
N GLY A 160 4.86 -2.01 -12.39
CA GLY A 160 4.60 -0.57 -12.36
C GLY A 160 4.34 0.03 -13.75
N CYS A 161 5.00 -0.51 -14.79
CA CYS A 161 4.89 -0.04 -16.16
C CYS A 161 3.64 -0.54 -16.90
N VAL A 162 3.16 -1.75 -16.59
CA VAL A 162 1.99 -2.36 -17.27
C VAL A 162 0.66 -2.07 -16.56
N ALA A 163 0.67 -1.36 -15.44
CA ALA A 163 -0.53 -1.02 -14.68
C ALA A 163 -1.52 -0.16 -15.48
N GLU A 164 -2.80 -0.53 -15.38
CA GLU A 164 -3.94 0.15 -16.02
C GLU A 164 -4.67 1.01 -15.01
N GLY A 165 -5.32 2.08 -15.48
CA GLY A 165 -6.09 3.00 -14.64
C GLY A 165 -7.07 2.29 -13.70
N ARG A 166 -7.79 1.28 -14.19
CA ARG A 166 -8.76 0.45 -13.46
C ARG A 166 -8.19 -0.30 -12.26
N HIS A 167 -6.89 -0.62 -12.30
CA HIS A 167 -6.22 -1.28 -11.18
C HIS A 167 -5.97 -0.27 -10.05
N ARG A 168 -5.89 1.03 -10.38
CA ARG A 168 -5.56 2.08 -9.41
C ARG A 168 -6.75 2.89 -8.92
N VAL A 169 -7.61 3.34 -9.82
CA VAL A 169 -8.76 4.19 -9.51
C VAL A 169 -10.05 3.64 -10.14
N ASN A 170 -11.13 3.69 -9.38
CA ASN A 170 -12.48 3.28 -9.79
C ASN A 170 -13.53 3.97 -8.92
N ALA A 171 -14.81 3.66 -9.12
CA ALA A 171 -15.89 4.27 -8.35
C ALA A 171 -15.78 4.09 -6.82
N GLN A 172 -15.10 3.04 -6.34
CA GLN A 172 -14.84 2.78 -4.92
C GLN A 172 -13.52 3.39 -4.42
N ARG A 173 -12.56 3.62 -5.32
CA ARG A 173 -11.26 4.25 -5.06
C ARG A 173 -11.09 5.45 -6.01
N PRO A 174 -11.70 6.61 -5.70
CA PRO A 174 -11.84 7.69 -6.69
C PRO A 174 -10.53 8.41 -7.00
N GLN A 175 -9.48 8.27 -6.18
CA GLN A 175 -8.18 8.89 -6.42
C GLN A 175 -7.05 8.01 -5.86
N GLY A 176 -5.81 8.21 -6.35
CA GLY A 176 -4.64 7.51 -5.81
C GLY A 176 -3.33 7.84 -6.51
N TRP A 177 -2.23 7.71 -5.76
CA TRP A 177 -0.86 7.86 -6.27
C TRP A 177 -0.38 6.62 -7.02
N HIS A 178 0.23 6.77 -8.19
CA HIS A 178 0.90 5.68 -8.89
C HIS A 178 2.36 6.01 -9.14
N ASP A 179 3.24 5.03 -8.89
CA ASP A 179 4.68 5.14 -9.14
C ASP A 179 5.00 4.56 -10.51
N CYS A 180 5.64 5.38 -11.35
CA CYS A 180 6.15 4.99 -12.65
C CYS A 180 7.67 4.83 -12.56
N PRO A 181 8.20 3.60 -12.70
CA PRO A 181 9.63 3.37 -12.88
C PRO A 181 10.23 4.14 -14.06
N ALA A 182 11.56 4.32 -14.04
CA ALA A 182 12.28 4.72 -15.25
C ALA A 182 12.15 3.61 -16.30
N ASP A 183 12.11 3.98 -17.57
CA ASP A 183 12.02 3.05 -18.72
C ASP A 183 10.68 2.33 -18.93
N CYS A 184 9.56 2.87 -18.41
CA CYS A 184 8.21 2.30 -18.65
C CYS A 184 7.66 2.46 -20.07
N PHE A 185 8.50 2.84 -21.04
CA PHE A 185 8.06 3.06 -22.40
C PHE A 185 8.20 1.78 -23.23
N GLU A 186 7.12 1.01 -23.33
CA GLU A 186 6.96 0.05 -24.41
C GLU A 186 6.97 0.79 -25.76
N ALA A 187 7.38 0.14 -26.85
CA ALA A 187 7.48 0.79 -28.16
C ALA A 187 6.13 1.42 -28.62
N GLU A 188 4.99 0.89 -28.16
CA GLU A 188 3.65 1.44 -28.38
C GLU A 188 2.69 1.06 -27.24
N PRO A 189 2.62 1.82 -26.13
CA PRO A 189 1.74 1.48 -25.02
C PRO A 189 0.26 1.69 -25.39
N SER A 190 -0.60 0.82 -24.86
CA SER A 190 -2.04 0.91 -25.11
C SER A 190 -2.67 2.02 -24.28
N ILE A 191 -2.95 3.16 -24.93
CA ILE A 191 -3.61 4.32 -24.31
C ILE A 191 -4.68 4.89 -25.24
N TRP A 192 -5.83 5.25 -24.69
CA TRP A 192 -6.96 5.80 -25.43
C TRP A 192 -7.49 7.06 -24.76
N GLY A 193 -7.69 8.11 -25.55
CA GLY A 193 -8.14 9.42 -25.05
C GLY A 193 -7.03 10.44 -24.81
N THR A 194 -7.45 11.64 -24.42
CA THR A 194 -6.60 12.80 -24.23
C THR A 194 -7.09 13.57 -23.00
N ASP A 195 -6.21 13.76 -22.02
CA ASP A 195 -6.48 14.34 -20.68
C ASP A 195 -7.45 13.52 -19.81
N VAL A 196 -8.45 12.89 -20.42
CA VAL A 196 -9.27 11.81 -19.86
C VAL A 196 -9.03 10.56 -20.68
N TYR A 197 -8.60 9.51 -20.02
CA TYR A 197 -8.22 8.24 -20.62
C TYR A 197 -9.20 7.15 -20.22
N THR A 198 -9.44 6.16 -21.08
CA THR A 198 -10.19 4.96 -20.70
C THR A 198 -9.47 4.24 -19.55
N ASP A 199 -10.21 3.62 -18.65
CA ASP A 199 -9.64 2.97 -17.47
C ASP A 199 -8.70 1.77 -17.77
N ASP A 200 -8.72 1.20 -18.97
CA ASP A 200 -7.77 0.19 -19.44
C ASP A 200 -6.47 0.77 -20.01
N SER A 201 -6.34 2.10 -20.09
CA SER A 201 -5.10 2.74 -20.55
C SER A 201 -3.95 2.55 -19.56
N LYS A 202 -2.74 2.35 -20.08
CA LYS A 202 -1.50 2.26 -19.28
C LYS A 202 -1.19 3.58 -18.57
N ILE A 203 -1.08 3.56 -17.25
CA ILE A 203 -0.99 4.76 -16.40
C ILE A 203 0.26 5.59 -16.76
N CYS A 204 1.43 4.96 -16.82
CA CYS A 204 2.69 5.69 -17.01
C CYS A 204 2.81 6.29 -18.42
N ALA A 205 2.34 5.57 -19.43
CA ALA A 205 2.26 6.11 -20.79
C ALA A 205 1.27 7.28 -20.88
N ALA A 206 0.10 7.17 -20.24
CA ALA A 206 -0.88 8.25 -20.18
C ALA A 206 -0.34 9.47 -19.42
N ALA A 207 0.47 9.28 -18.37
CA ALA A 207 1.11 10.34 -17.62
C ALA A 207 2.14 11.12 -18.46
N ILE A 208 2.97 10.41 -19.23
CA ILE A 208 3.91 11.04 -20.17
C ILE A 208 3.12 11.78 -21.25
N HIS A 209 2.11 11.13 -21.85
CA HIS A 209 1.22 11.76 -22.83
C HIS A 209 0.59 13.05 -22.28
N ALA A 210 0.11 13.04 -21.03
CA ALA A 210 -0.44 14.21 -20.35
C ALA A 210 0.61 15.27 -19.94
N GLY A 211 1.91 14.98 -20.08
CA GLY A 211 3.00 15.87 -19.68
C GLY A 211 3.23 15.93 -18.17
N ARG A 212 2.70 14.96 -17.43
CA ARG A 212 2.90 14.83 -15.97
C ARG A 212 4.24 14.20 -15.62
N LEU A 213 4.80 13.41 -16.54
CA LEU A 213 6.12 12.78 -16.41
C LEU A 213 6.94 12.94 -17.69
N PRO A 214 8.27 13.07 -17.59
CA PRO A 214 9.17 12.90 -18.74
C PRO A 214 9.32 11.40 -19.08
N ALA A 215 9.57 11.09 -20.36
CA ALA A 215 9.52 9.71 -20.88
C ALA A 215 10.58 8.74 -20.32
N ASP A 216 11.70 9.27 -19.82
CA ASP A 216 12.88 8.49 -19.42
C ASP A 216 13.25 8.68 -17.94
N GLN A 217 12.30 9.10 -17.09
CA GLN A 217 12.55 9.25 -15.66
C GLN A 217 11.46 8.59 -14.83
N ALA A 218 11.88 8.01 -13.71
CA ALA A 218 10.96 7.59 -12.69
C ALA A 218 10.21 8.80 -12.12
N GLY A 219 8.95 8.61 -11.76
CA GLY A 219 8.19 9.64 -11.08
C GLY A 219 6.83 9.17 -10.63
N ARG A 220 6.19 9.98 -9.79
CA ARG A 220 4.91 9.66 -9.17
C ARG A 220 3.82 10.58 -9.70
N VAL A 221 2.65 10.02 -10.00
CA VAL A 221 1.50 10.74 -10.55
C VAL A 221 0.25 10.47 -9.73
N TYR A 222 -0.62 11.47 -9.65
CA TYR A 222 -1.89 11.37 -8.92
C TYR A 222 -3.05 11.27 -9.90
N LEU A 223 -3.83 10.20 -9.74
CA LEU A 223 -4.95 9.86 -10.62
C LEU A 223 -6.27 10.17 -9.94
N GLU A 224 -7.27 10.46 -10.77
CA GLU A 224 -8.67 10.61 -10.39
C GLU A 224 -9.53 9.75 -11.32
N HIS A 225 -10.38 8.89 -10.73
CA HIS A 225 -11.45 8.20 -11.44
C HIS A 225 -12.46 9.19 -11.98
N ARG A 226 -12.88 9.00 -13.23
CA ARG A 226 -13.88 9.81 -13.90
C ARG A 226 -14.93 8.92 -14.56
N PRO A 227 -16.16 9.40 -14.71
CA PRO A 227 -17.16 8.67 -15.50
C PRO A 227 -16.66 8.36 -16.92
N GLY A 228 -17.17 7.27 -17.49
CA GLY A 228 -16.99 6.95 -18.90
C GLY A 228 -17.51 8.05 -19.85
N GLN A 229 -16.99 8.06 -21.08
CA GLN A 229 -17.44 8.96 -22.15
C GLN A 229 -17.98 8.16 -23.34
N ASP A 230 -18.86 8.78 -24.13
CA ASP A 230 -19.38 8.18 -25.36
C ASP A 230 -18.36 8.15 -26.51
N ALA A 231 -17.30 8.96 -26.41
CA ALA A 231 -16.17 8.97 -27.32
C ALA A 231 -14.93 9.57 -26.64
N TYR A 232 -13.76 9.08 -27.01
CA TYR A 232 -12.44 9.55 -26.57
C TYR A 232 -11.64 10.02 -27.77
N GLU A 233 -11.07 11.21 -27.69
CA GLU A 233 -10.20 11.76 -28.74
C GLU A 233 -8.76 11.29 -28.53
N GLY A 234 -8.18 10.66 -29.56
CA GLY A 234 -6.75 10.32 -29.58
C GLY A 234 -5.90 11.51 -30.03
N SER A 235 -4.69 11.65 -29.50
CA SER A 235 -3.75 12.68 -29.93
C SER A 235 -2.30 12.21 -29.81
N VAL A 236 -1.36 13.04 -30.26
CA VAL A 236 0.07 12.83 -30.04
C VAL A 236 0.57 13.96 -29.16
N ARG A 237 1.03 13.64 -27.95
CA ARG A 237 1.56 14.61 -26.98
C ARG A 237 2.79 14.02 -26.30
N ASN A 238 3.80 14.87 -26.07
CA ASN A 238 5.02 14.52 -25.35
C ASN A 238 5.73 13.25 -25.87
N GLY A 239 5.69 13.02 -27.19
CA GLY A 239 6.31 11.87 -27.83
C GLY A 239 5.51 10.56 -27.76
N VAL A 240 4.33 10.57 -27.12
CA VAL A 240 3.45 9.40 -26.98
C VAL A 240 2.22 9.58 -27.88
N THR A 241 1.76 8.49 -28.51
CA THR A 241 0.54 8.48 -29.31
C THR A 241 -0.59 7.83 -28.52
N SER A 242 -1.70 8.55 -28.32
CA SER A 242 -2.96 7.99 -27.84
C SER A 242 -3.96 7.78 -28.97
N ARG A 243 -4.77 6.72 -28.84
CA ARG A 243 -5.76 6.34 -29.86
C ARG A 243 -7.12 6.91 -29.50
N ALA A 244 -7.92 7.22 -30.52
CA ALA A 244 -9.32 7.52 -30.32
C ALA A 244 -10.07 6.23 -29.98
N TYR A 245 -11.16 6.35 -29.21
CA TYR A 245 -12.04 5.23 -28.90
C TYR A 245 -13.50 5.68 -28.86
N GLY A 246 -14.42 4.73 -29.01
CA GLY A 246 -15.85 4.98 -28.86
C GLY A 246 -16.28 5.01 -27.40
N HIS A 247 -17.53 4.62 -27.16
CA HIS A 247 -18.09 4.57 -25.81
C HIS A 247 -17.30 3.62 -24.90
N TRP A 248 -17.05 4.06 -23.67
CA TRP A 248 -16.43 3.26 -22.62
C TRP A 248 -16.99 3.62 -21.24
N GLY A 249 -17.02 2.65 -20.32
CA GLY A 249 -17.77 2.76 -19.06
C GLY A 249 -17.10 3.58 -17.96
N ASP A 250 -15.77 3.60 -17.92
CA ASP A 250 -14.98 4.20 -16.85
C ASP A 250 -13.71 4.88 -17.37
N SER A 251 -13.30 5.97 -16.73
CA SER A 251 -12.14 6.75 -17.15
C SER A 251 -11.23 7.09 -15.97
N PHE A 252 -10.05 7.61 -16.28
CA PHE A 252 -9.27 8.37 -15.32
C PHE A 252 -8.68 9.64 -15.95
N GLY A 253 -8.30 10.58 -15.10
CA GLY A 253 -7.48 11.73 -15.45
C GLY A 253 -6.39 11.94 -14.41
N PHE A 254 -5.46 12.85 -14.69
CA PHE A 254 -4.45 13.28 -13.72
C PHE A 254 -4.87 14.59 -13.07
N VAL A 255 -4.71 14.68 -11.74
CA VAL A 255 -4.94 15.90 -10.97
C VAL A 255 -3.72 16.19 -10.09
N ASP A 256 -3.68 17.34 -9.45
CA ASP A 256 -2.62 17.62 -8.48
C ASP A 256 -2.87 16.80 -7.21
N GLY A 257 -1.79 16.29 -6.64
CA GLY A 257 -1.86 15.55 -5.37
C GLY A 257 -2.28 16.46 -4.21
N PRO A 258 -2.92 15.90 -3.17
CA PRO A 258 -3.22 16.61 -1.93
C PRO A 258 -1.96 17.01 -1.16
#